data_AF-A0A7J7MZX2-F1
#
_entry.id   AF-A0A7J7MZX2-F1
#
_cell.length_a   1.000
_cell.length_b   1.000
_cell.length_c   1.000
_cell.angle_alpha   90.00
_cell.angle_beta   90.00
_cell.angle_gamma   90.00
#
_symmetry.space_group_name_H-M   'P 1'
#
loop_
_entity.id
_entity.type
_entity.pdbx_description
1 polymer ?
#
loop_
_entity_poly.entity_id
_entity_poly.type
_entity_poly.pdbx_seq_one_letter_code
_entity_poly.pdbx_strand_id
1 'polypeptide(L)'
;MVYEGMVCDSEEVAFKKYNEFARKVGFSVRKGKIYKRVDGSIMSRMFVCFKQGLQKEDQRCKNTTKVRNESRTDWKARMIIKNEEDEWTIFEIVYEHNHVLATPSKAYMLRSQRKVKDVHLAEIESLNAT
;
A
#
# COMPACT_ATOMS: atom_id res chain seq x y z
N MET A 1 -3.84 -0.06 17.20
CA MET A 1 -2.58 -0.78 16.96
C MET A 1 -2.89 -1.91 15.99
N VAL A 2 -1.98 -2.28 15.09
CA VAL A 2 -2.17 -3.36 14.10
C VAL A 2 -1.27 -4.51 14.52
N TYR A 3 -1.81 -5.72 14.68
CA TYR A 3 -1.10 -6.89 15.21
C TYR A 3 -1.66 -8.19 14.58
N GLU A 4 -0.90 -9.28 14.69
CA GLU A 4 -1.29 -10.61 14.16
C GLU A 4 -2.49 -11.17 14.92
N GLY A 5 -3.43 -11.79 14.20
CA GLY A 5 -4.69 -12.30 14.75
C GLY A 5 -5.82 -11.26 14.86
N MET A 6 -5.57 -9.99 14.50
CA MET A 6 -6.63 -8.98 14.49
C MET A 6 -7.65 -9.25 13.38
N VAL A 7 -8.93 -9.33 13.74
CA VAL A 7 -10.06 -9.45 12.80
C VAL A 7 -10.44 -8.08 12.21
N CYS A 8 -10.81 -8.09 10.94
CA CYS A 8 -11.26 -6.96 10.15
C CYS A 8 -12.53 -7.35 9.37
N ASP A 9 -13.44 -6.40 9.23
CA ASP A 9 -14.71 -6.67 8.53
C ASP A 9 -14.55 -6.76 7.00
N SER A 10 -13.47 -6.18 6.44
CA SER A 10 -13.19 -6.22 5.01
C SER A 10 -11.72 -5.99 4.65
N GLU A 11 -11.35 -6.24 3.39
CA GLU A 11 -10.04 -5.87 2.83
C GLU A 11 -9.77 -4.36 3.01
N GLU A 12 -10.77 -3.52 2.74
CA GLU A 12 -10.68 -2.06 2.83
C GLU A 12 -10.44 -1.60 4.26
N VAL A 13 -11.14 -2.21 5.24
CA VAL A 13 -10.95 -1.91 6.66
C VAL A 13 -9.53 -2.26 7.09
N ALA A 14 -9.05 -3.45 6.74
CA ALA A 14 -7.67 -3.86 7.01
C ALA A 14 -6.66 -2.90 6.37
N PHE A 15 -6.87 -2.54 5.10
CA PHE A 15 -6.01 -1.58 4.41
C PHE A 15 -5.99 -0.22 5.10
N LYS A 16 -7.14 0.30 5.53
CA LYS A 16 -7.25 1.58 6.23
C LYS A 16 -6.49 1.56 7.56
N LYS A 17 -6.62 0.47 8.34
CA LYS A 17 -5.87 0.29 9.60
C LYS A 17 -4.36 0.30 9.35
N TYR A 18 -3.88 -0.44 8.35
CA TYR A 18 -2.46 -0.46 8.02
C TYR A 18 -1.96 0.87 7.45
N ASN A 19 -2.78 1.56 6.66
CA ASN A 19 -2.42 2.87 6.13
C ASN A 19 -2.35 3.93 7.25
N GLU A 20 -3.21 3.85 8.27
CA GLU A 20 -3.10 4.72 9.45
C GLU A 20 -1.84 4.41 10.28
N PHE A 21 -1.52 3.12 10.47
CA PHE A 21 -0.26 2.70 11.07
C PHE A 21 0.94 3.27 10.29
N ALA A 22 0.93 3.11 8.97
CA ALA A 22 1.98 3.61 8.09
C ALA A 22 2.12 5.14 8.14
N ARG A 23 1.01 5.87 8.34
CA ARG A 23 1.03 7.32 8.55
C ARG A 23 1.80 7.69 9.82
N LYS A 24 1.57 6.98 10.92
CA LYS A 24 2.24 7.22 12.21
C LYS A 24 3.72 6.88 12.16
N VAL A 25 4.07 5.80 11.46
CA VAL A 25 5.46 5.36 11.28
C VAL A 25 6.21 6.19 10.24
N GLY A 26 5.52 6.71 9.21
CA GLY A 26 6.11 7.59 8.21
C GLY A 26 6.41 6.93 6.86
N PHE A 27 5.62 5.94 6.42
CA PHE A 27 5.77 5.32 5.10
C PHE A 27 4.46 5.27 4.31
N SER A 28 4.58 5.07 2.99
CA SER A 28 3.42 4.87 2.11
C SER A 28 3.13 3.39 1.94
N VAL A 29 1.86 3.01 1.89
CA VAL A 29 1.41 1.64 1.62
C VAL A 29 1.00 1.49 0.16
N ARG A 30 1.27 0.33 -0.44
CA ARG A 30 0.65 -0.11 -1.71
C ARG A 30 0.01 -1.49 -1.55
N LYS A 31 -1.05 -1.74 -2.32
CA LYS A 31 -1.62 -3.08 -2.45
C LYS A 31 -0.64 -3.97 -3.24
N GLY A 32 -0.32 -5.12 -2.66
CA GLY A 32 0.62 -6.11 -3.17
C GLY A 32 -0.10 -7.30 -3.81
N LYS A 33 0.46 -8.50 -3.62
CA LYS A 33 -0.07 -9.75 -4.19
C LYS A 33 -1.50 -10.06 -3.69
N ILE A 34 -2.27 -10.72 -4.55
CA ILE A 34 -3.57 -11.32 -4.24
C ILE A 34 -3.44 -12.81 -4.46
N TYR A 35 -3.95 -13.60 -3.53
CA TYR A 35 -4.21 -15.02 -3.74
C TYR A 35 -5.72 -15.23 -3.72
N LYS A 36 -6.24 -15.91 -4.74
CA LYS A 36 -7.66 -16.19 -4.91
C LYS A 36 -7.92 -17.68 -4.77
N ARG A 37 -9.12 -18.03 -4.32
CA ARG A 37 -9.63 -19.40 -4.35
C ARG A 37 -10.06 -19.76 -5.78
N VAL A 38 -10.43 -21.02 -5.98
CA VAL A 38 -10.91 -21.55 -7.28
C VAL A 38 -12.18 -20.82 -7.75
N ASP A 39 -13.05 -20.43 -6.83
CA ASP A 39 -14.28 -19.67 -7.09
C ASP A 39 -14.04 -18.18 -7.44
N GLY A 40 -12.79 -17.71 -7.39
CA GLY A 40 -12.41 -16.33 -7.67
C GLY A 40 -12.48 -15.37 -6.47
N SER A 41 -12.98 -15.82 -5.31
CA SER A 41 -12.95 -15.07 -4.05
C SER A 41 -11.51 -14.85 -3.58
N ILE A 42 -11.25 -13.74 -2.87
CA ILE A 42 -9.91 -13.44 -2.38
C ILE A 42 -9.66 -14.25 -1.11
N MET A 43 -8.69 -15.17 -1.17
CA MET A 43 -8.22 -15.93 -0.01
C MET A 43 -7.22 -15.13 0.83
N SER A 44 -6.36 -14.34 0.19
CA SER A 44 -5.35 -13.56 0.88
C SER A 44 -4.94 -12.32 0.10
N ARG A 45 -4.65 -11.25 0.84
CA ARG A 45 -4.17 -9.98 0.30
C ARG A 45 -2.94 -9.52 1.07
N MET A 46 -1.93 -9.10 0.32
CA MET A 46 -0.71 -8.52 0.88
C MET A 46 -0.72 -7.00 0.69
N PHE A 47 -0.36 -6.26 1.72
CA PHE A 47 -0.07 -4.83 1.70
C PHE A 47 1.40 -4.62 2.04
N VAL A 48 2.05 -3.71 1.34
CA VAL A 48 3.51 -3.54 1.42
C VAL A 48 3.90 -2.08 1.48
N CYS A 49 5.08 -1.80 2.03
CA CYS A 49 5.68 -0.47 1.87
C CYS A 49 5.84 -0.14 0.38
N PHE A 50 5.61 1.12 0.02
CA PHE A 50 5.73 1.60 -1.35
C PHE A 50 7.15 1.43 -1.89
N LYS A 51 8.15 1.57 -1.01
CA LYS A 51 9.55 1.31 -1.30
C LYS A 51 9.92 -0.18 -1.23
N GLN A 52 9.01 -1.13 -1.08
CA GLN A 52 9.38 -2.56 -1.05
C GLN A 52 9.70 -3.11 -2.45
N GLY A 53 10.82 -3.84 -2.56
CA GLY A 53 11.19 -4.72 -3.68
C GLY A 53 12.32 -4.17 -4.55
N LEU A 54 12.60 -4.81 -5.68
CA LEU A 54 13.41 -4.22 -6.74
C LEU A 54 12.46 -3.72 -7.84
N GLN A 55 12.74 -2.57 -8.43
CA GLN A 55 11.98 -2.11 -9.59
C GLN A 55 12.50 -2.90 -10.79
N LYS A 56 11.64 -3.69 -11.46
CA LYS A 56 12.00 -4.25 -12.76
C LYS A 56 12.32 -3.07 -13.69
N GLU A 57 13.41 -3.15 -14.43
CA GLU A 57 13.80 -2.12 -15.39
C GLU A 57 12.59 -1.75 -16.25
N ASP A 58 12.22 -0.47 -16.19
CA ASP A 58 11.14 0.05 -17.00
C ASP A 58 11.64 0.15 -18.44
N GLN A 59 11.26 -0.81 -19.28
CA GLN A 59 11.67 -0.89 -20.68
C GLN A 59 11.29 0.37 -21.48
N ARG A 60 10.38 1.21 -20.96
CA ARG A 60 9.99 2.50 -21.56
C ARG A 60 10.98 3.63 -21.29
N CYS A 61 11.89 3.48 -20.33
CA CYS A 61 12.89 4.48 -19.97
C CYS A 61 14.18 4.38 -20.81
N LYS A 62 14.28 3.42 -21.75
CA LYS A 62 15.46 3.22 -22.60
C LYS A 62 15.86 4.47 -23.40
N ASN A 63 14.92 5.39 -23.68
CA ASN A 63 15.16 6.61 -24.47
C ASN A 63 15.04 7.92 -23.66
N THR A 64 15.04 7.88 -22.33
CA THR A 64 14.90 9.10 -21.50
C THR A 64 16.07 9.26 -20.53
N THR A 65 16.79 10.40 -20.60
CA THR A 65 17.91 10.75 -19.70
C THR A 65 17.50 10.93 -18.23
N LYS A 66 16.19 10.95 -17.94
CA LYS A 66 15.67 10.95 -16.56
C LYS A 66 15.72 9.53 -16.00
N VAL A 67 16.88 9.16 -15.45
CA VAL A 67 17.00 7.98 -14.59
C VAL A 67 15.99 8.14 -13.46
N ARG A 68 14.97 7.28 -13.44
CA ARG A 68 13.98 7.27 -12.37
C ARG A 68 14.69 6.79 -11.11
N ASN A 69 14.92 7.69 -10.17
CA ASN A 69 15.60 7.38 -8.90
C ASN A 69 15.08 6.05 -8.32
N GLU A 70 15.98 5.08 -8.17
CA GLU A 70 15.72 3.80 -7.56
C GLU A 70 15.13 4.03 -6.18
N SER A 71 13.84 3.74 -6.06
CA SER A 71 13.05 4.12 -4.89
C SER A 71 12.63 2.91 -4.06
N ARG A 72 13.11 1.71 -4.41
CA ARG A 72 12.77 0.49 -3.70
C ARG A 72 13.98 -0.16 -3.02
N THR A 73 13.77 -0.68 -1.81
CA THR A 73 14.73 -1.27 -0.89
C THR A 73 14.37 -2.73 -0.61
N ASP A 74 15.37 -3.54 -0.24
CA ASP A 74 15.22 -5.00 -0.03
C ASP A 74 14.37 -5.42 1.18
N TRP A 75 13.94 -4.48 2.02
CA TRP A 75 13.12 -4.81 3.18
C TRP A 75 11.62 -4.90 2.90
N LYS A 76 10.97 -5.72 3.71
CA LYS A 76 9.66 -6.31 3.42
C LYS A 76 8.58 -5.87 4.41
N ALA A 77 8.61 -4.61 4.88
CA ALA A 77 7.53 -4.08 5.70
C ALA A 77 6.18 -4.35 5.03
N ARG A 78 5.41 -5.26 5.62
CA ARG A 78 4.23 -5.84 4.99
C ARG A 78 3.20 -6.23 6.03
N MET A 79 1.96 -6.27 5.59
CA MET A 79 0.84 -6.85 6.31
C MET A 79 0.14 -7.81 5.36
N ILE A 80 -0.10 -9.04 5.80
CA ILE A 80 -0.85 -10.05 5.05
C ILE A 80 -2.15 -10.29 5.79
N ILE A 81 -3.26 -10.21 5.06
CA ILE A 81 -4.56 -10.66 5.55
C ILE A 81 -4.95 -11.95 4.84
N LYS A 82 -5.65 -12.81 5.56
CA LYS A 82 -6.32 -13.99 5.03
C LYS A 82 -7.81 -13.84 5.27
N ASN A 83 -8.59 -14.37 4.34
CA ASN A 83 -10.01 -14.56 4.51
C ASN A 83 -10.21 -16.05 4.82
N GLU A 84 -10.84 -16.36 5.94
CA GLU A 84 -11.26 -17.71 6.32
C GLU A 84 -12.74 -17.62 6.65
N GLU A 85 -13.59 -18.34 5.91
CA GLU A 85 -15.05 -18.34 6.10
C GLU A 85 -15.69 -16.93 6.19
N ASP A 86 -15.33 -16.06 5.25
CA ASP A 86 -15.77 -14.66 5.18
C ASP A 86 -15.25 -13.73 6.30
N GLU A 87 -14.38 -14.22 7.19
CA GLU A 87 -13.70 -13.41 8.20
C GLU A 87 -12.29 -13.02 7.74
N TRP A 88 -11.97 -11.71 7.76
CA TRP A 88 -10.62 -11.24 7.42
C TRP A 88 -9.74 -11.10 8.65
N THR A 89 -8.64 -11.84 8.70
CA THR A 89 -7.71 -11.81 9.83
C THR A 89 -6.31 -11.41 9.37
N ILE A 90 -5.63 -10.58 10.16
CA ILE A 90 -4.22 -10.24 9.94
C ILE A 90 -3.38 -11.48 10.26
N PHE A 91 -2.85 -12.11 9.23
CA PHE A 91 -2.07 -13.34 9.35
C PHE A 91 -0.60 -13.07 9.69
N GLU A 92 -0.01 -12.01 9.13
CA GLU A 92 1.40 -11.69 9.35
C GLU A 92 1.58 -10.16 9.29
N ILE A 93 2.42 -9.62 10.17
CA ILE A 93 2.85 -8.22 10.07
C ILE A 93 4.36 -8.08 10.34
N VAL A 94 5.04 -7.39 9.42
CA VAL A 94 6.47 -7.07 9.50
C VAL A 94 6.62 -5.56 9.55
N TYR A 95 7.24 -5.06 10.63
CA TYR A 95 7.38 -3.62 10.90
C TYR A 95 8.68 -2.99 10.41
N GLU A 96 9.69 -3.79 10.10
CA GLU A 96 11.05 -3.33 9.86
C GLU A 96 11.21 -2.56 8.55
N HIS A 97 11.91 -1.42 8.60
CA HIS A 97 12.25 -0.58 7.43
C HIS A 97 13.76 -0.25 7.36
N ASN A 98 14.37 -0.38 6.18
CA ASN A 98 15.76 0.00 5.91
C ASN A 98 15.84 1.20 4.96
N HIS A 99 14.96 2.17 5.17
CA HIS A 99 15.03 3.46 4.50
C HIS A 99 14.54 4.54 5.44
N VAL A 100 14.95 5.77 5.16
CA VAL A 100 14.48 6.93 5.91
C VAL A 100 12.95 6.99 5.85
N LEU A 101 12.33 7.01 7.04
CA LEU A 101 10.91 7.23 7.22
C LEU A 101 10.63 8.73 7.24
N ALA A 102 9.47 9.13 6.73
CA ALA A 102 9.03 10.51 6.83
C ALA A 102 8.73 10.86 8.29
N THR A 103 9.04 12.08 8.70
CA THR A 103 8.60 12.58 10.00
C THR A 103 7.07 12.63 10.04
N PRO A 104 6.43 12.46 11.21
CA PRO A 104 4.98 12.58 11.35
C PRO A 104 4.43 13.89 10.77
N SER A 105 5.18 15.00 10.92
CA SER A 105 4.87 16.30 10.34
C SER A 105 4.80 16.31 8.81
N LYS A 106 5.54 15.42 8.14
CA LYS A 106 5.61 15.29 6.68
C LYS A 106 4.78 14.13 6.14
N ALA A 107 4.10 13.38 7.01
CA ALA A 107 3.34 12.19 6.62
C ALA A 107 2.22 12.49 5.60
N TYR A 108 1.65 13.71 5.60
CA TYR A 108 0.62 14.12 4.63
C TYR A 108 1.13 14.17 3.17
N MET A 109 2.46 14.27 2.97
CA MET A 109 3.05 14.29 1.62
C MET A 109 3.24 12.89 1.03
N LEU A 110 3.16 11.85 1.87
CA LEU A 110 3.29 10.45 1.48
C LEU A 110 2.17 10.04 0.52
N ARG A 111 2.50 9.25 -0.51
CA ARG A 111 1.59 8.95 -1.63
C ARG A 111 0.27 8.32 -1.18
N SER A 112 0.32 7.37 -0.25
CA SER A 112 -0.90 6.71 0.27
C SER A 112 -1.67 7.55 1.30
N GLN A 113 -1.11 8.69 1.71
CA GLN A 113 -1.68 9.61 2.70
C GLN A 113 -2.21 10.91 2.09
N ARG A 114 -1.89 11.16 0.81
CA ARG A 114 -2.44 12.27 0.05
C ARG A 114 -3.95 12.06 -0.09
N LYS A 115 -4.71 12.89 0.61
CA LYS A 115 -6.13 13.06 0.31
C LYS A 115 -6.21 14.01 -0.87
N VAL A 116 -6.78 13.56 -1.98
CA VAL A 116 -7.24 14.49 -3.02
C VAL A 116 -8.32 15.33 -2.35
N LYS A 117 -8.17 16.66 -2.33
CA LYS A 117 -9.24 17.53 -1.82
C LYS A 117 -10.42 17.39 -2.79
N ASP A 118 -11.64 17.32 -2.28
CA ASP A 118 -12.86 17.06 -3.08
C ASP A 118 -12.97 17.94 -4.34
N VAL A 119 -12.46 19.18 -4.26
CA VAL A 119 -12.36 20.13 -5.38
C VAL A 119 -11.62 19.56 -6.60
N HIS A 120 -10.52 18.83 -6.38
CA HIS A 120 -9.76 18.22 -7.48
C HIS A 120 -10.42 16.93 -7.99
N LEU A 121 -11.26 16.28 -7.18
CA LEU A 121 -11.97 15.06 -7.59
C LEU A 121 -13.10 15.40 -8.55
N ALA A 122 -13.90 16.42 -8.23
CA ALA A 122 -14.98 16.93 -9.08
C ALA A 122 -14.45 17.42 -10.45
N GLU A 123 -13.27 18.05 -10.46
CA GLU A 123 -12.62 18.50 -11.69
C GLU A 123 -12.15 17.32 -12.56
N ILE A 124 -11.58 16.27 -11.95
CA ILE A 124 -11.21 15.02 -12.65
C ILE A 124 -12.43 14.28 -13.21
N GLU A 125 -13.53 14.22 -12.47
CA GLU A 125 -14.79 13.62 -12.94
C GLU A 125 -15.37 14.40 -14.14
N SER A 126 -15.30 15.73 -14.09
CA SER A 126 -15.76 16.59 -15.20
C SER A 126 -14.92 16.42 -16.48
N LEU A 127 -13.62 16.14 -16.35
CA LEU A 127 -12.71 15.95 -17.49
C LEU A 127 -12.81 14.55 -18.13
N ASN A 128 -13.28 13.54 -17.39
CA ASN A 128 -13.47 12.17 -17.91
C ASN A 128 -14.88 11.90 -18.45
N ALA A 129 -15.79 12.86 -18.34
CA ALA A 129 -17.16 12.78 -18.85
C ALA A 129 -17.32 13.34 -20.28
N THR A 130 -16.22 13.64 -20.97
CA THR A 130 -16.17 14.09 -22.37
C THR A 130 -15.48 13.06 -23.23
#